data_AF-R5BD30-F1
#
_entry.id   AF-R5BD30-F1
#
_cell.length_a   1.000
_cell.length_b   1.000
_cell.length_c   1.000
_cell.angle_alpha   90.00
_cell.angle_beta   90.00
_cell.angle_gamma   90.00
#
_symmetry.space_group_name_H-M   'P 1'
#
loop_
_entity.id
_entity.type
_entity.pdbx_description
1 polymer ?
#
loop_
_entity_poly.entity_id
_entity_poly.type
_entity_poly.pdbx_seq_one_letter_code
_entity_poly.pdbx_strand_id
1 'polypeptide(L)'
;MKLQKLLILGLALTTVAGVASAKTLPADQWYWVHSDADYTTRVNVPSVNYDVNTDTADFQAAAVNPNTGLTDVVNYKLDFANNTLYAYQKDVYPNNSENVQSTSNANGAGHAIQPNTADAALETVVANLVNRDYQLKNKPDIAITPAEAQQKKVEDAKIAATWQNAQAQSNLEAQKTDIIIDKTDTEAQKPAK
;
A
#
# COMPACT_ATOMS: atom_id res chain seq x y z
N MET A 1 8.42 -33.95 -36.13
CA MET A 1 7.06 -34.15 -35.55
C MET A 1 7.21 -34.30 -34.04
N LYS A 2 6.70 -33.30 -33.31
CA LYS A 2 6.28 -33.23 -31.90
C LYS A 2 6.97 -34.15 -30.86
N LEU A 3 7.85 -33.57 -30.03
CA LEU A 3 8.09 -34.07 -28.67
C LEU A 3 7.04 -33.48 -27.74
N GLN A 4 6.10 -34.32 -27.33
CA GLN A 4 5.36 -34.15 -26.08
C GLN A 4 6.32 -34.33 -24.91
N LYS A 5 6.24 -33.46 -23.89
CA LYS A 5 6.18 -33.84 -22.46
C LYS A 5 6.00 -32.59 -21.60
N LEU A 6 4.78 -32.49 -21.09
CA LEU A 6 4.31 -31.62 -20.03
C LEU A 6 5.05 -31.95 -18.73
N LEU A 7 5.64 -30.95 -18.06
CA LEU A 7 6.01 -31.03 -16.65
C LEU A 7 6.35 -29.61 -16.15
N ILE A 8 5.35 -28.90 -15.63
CA ILE A 8 5.59 -27.87 -14.62
C ILE A 8 4.76 -28.26 -13.41
N LEU A 9 5.53 -28.53 -12.36
CA LEU A 9 5.18 -29.17 -11.10
C LEU A 9 4.38 -28.17 -10.26
N GLY A 10 3.10 -28.46 -10.03
CA GLY A 10 2.28 -27.73 -9.07
C GLY A 10 2.69 -28.10 -7.65
N LEU A 11 3.32 -27.16 -6.93
CA LEU A 11 3.51 -27.29 -5.49
C LEU A 11 2.27 -26.68 -4.78
N ALA A 12 1.26 -27.51 -4.57
CA ALA A 12 0.16 -27.20 -3.66
C ALA A 12 0.60 -27.59 -2.25
N LEU A 13 1.05 -26.62 -1.43
CA LEU A 13 1.12 -26.82 0.02
C LEU A 13 -0.21 -26.38 0.64
N THR A 14 -1.06 -27.35 0.94
CA THR A 14 -2.28 -27.17 1.73
C THR A 14 -1.99 -27.44 3.21
N THR A 15 -1.92 -26.39 4.01
CA THR A 15 -2.19 -26.46 5.45
C THR A 15 -3.35 -25.52 5.75
N VAL A 16 -4.54 -26.10 5.91
CA VAL A 16 -5.77 -25.38 6.26
C VAL A 16 -5.75 -25.14 7.77
N ALA A 17 -5.22 -24.00 8.20
CA ALA A 17 -5.46 -23.49 9.55
C ALA A 17 -6.66 -22.55 9.50
N GLY A 18 -7.67 -22.83 10.32
CA GLY A 18 -8.87 -22.03 10.64
C GLY A 18 -9.37 -21.02 9.60
N VAL A 19 -10.46 -21.33 8.89
CA VAL A 19 -11.15 -20.35 8.02
C VAL A 19 -11.94 -19.35 8.87
N ALA A 20 -11.22 -18.46 9.55
CA ALA A 20 -11.75 -17.16 9.88
C ALA A 20 -11.83 -16.40 8.56
N SER A 21 -12.96 -16.52 7.84
CA SER A 21 -13.14 -15.89 6.54
C SER A 21 -13.13 -14.37 6.72
N ALA A 22 -12.06 -13.75 6.24
CA ALA A 22 -11.88 -12.33 6.03
C ALA A 22 -13.00 -11.71 5.20
N LYS A 23 -12.95 -10.38 4.99
CA LYS A 23 -13.72 -9.74 3.89
C LYS A 23 -13.59 -10.62 2.65
N THR A 24 -14.68 -10.82 1.90
CA THR A 24 -14.58 -11.61 0.68
C THR A 24 -13.69 -10.87 -0.30
N LEU A 25 -12.48 -11.40 -0.53
CA LEU A 25 -11.55 -10.93 -1.54
C LEU A 25 -11.60 -11.92 -2.71
N PRO A 26 -12.38 -11.66 -3.77
CA PRO A 26 -12.52 -12.58 -4.89
C PRO A 26 -11.15 -12.95 -5.46
N ALA A 27 -10.86 -14.25 -5.55
CA ALA A 27 -9.53 -14.74 -5.92
C ALA A 27 -9.13 -14.37 -7.37
N ASP A 28 -10.11 -14.05 -8.22
CA ASP A 28 -9.92 -13.56 -9.59
C ASP A 28 -9.53 -12.07 -9.64
N GLN A 29 -9.78 -11.30 -8.57
CA GLN A 29 -9.43 -9.88 -8.50
C GLN A 29 -8.21 -9.61 -7.61
N TRP A 30 -8.02 -10.41 -6.56
CA TRP A 30 -6.99 -10.17 -5.55
C TRP A 30 -5.82 -11.13 -5.71
N TYR A 31 -4.70 -10.62 -6.19
CA TYR A 31 -3.46 -11.37 -6.37
C TYR A 31 -2.62 -11.39 -5.09
N TRP A 32 -2.04 -12.54 -4.77
CA TRP A 32 -1.20 -12.70 -3.57
C TRP A 32 0.14 -11.97 -3.71
N VAL A 33 0.58 -11.29 -2.64
CA VAL A 33 1.84 -10.54 -2.62
C VAL A 33 2.85 -11.19 -1.68
N HIS A 34 2.50 -11.29 -0.40
CA HIS A 34 3.31 -11.97 0.62
C HIS A 34 2.41 -12.46 1.75
N SER A 35 2.94 -13.38 2.57
CA SER A 35 2.36 -13.74 3.86
C SER A 35 3.45 -13.80 4.92
N ASP A 36 3.10 -13.43 6.15
CA ASP A 36 3.89 -13.67 7.36
C ASP A 36 3.01 -14.29 8.46
N ALA A 37 3.47 -14.25 9.72
CA ALA A 37 2.74 -14.83 10.85
C ALA A 37 1.42 -14.09 11.18
N ASP A 38 1.32 -12.82 10.81
CA ASP A 38 0.24 -11.93 11.21
C ASP A 38 -0.65 -11.52 10.04
N TYR A 39 -0.09 -11.44 8.83
CA TYR A 39 -0.81 -10.90 7.67
C TYR A 39 -0.60 -11.72 6.40
N THR A 40 -1.63 -11.73 5.56
CA THR A 40 -1.52 -12.03 4.14
C THR A 40 -1.87 -10.79 3.34
N THR A 41 -0.90 -10.31 2.57
CA THR A 41 -1.06 -9.13 1.73
C THR A 41 -1.47 -9.54 0.32
N ARG A 42 -2.45 -8.84 -0.23
CA ARG A 42 -2.95 -9.02 -1.60
C ARG A 42 -3.11 -7.69 -2.30
N VAL A 43 -3.00 -7.67 -3.63
CA VAL A 43 -3.26 -6.50 -4.47
C VAL A 43 -4.49 -6.72 -5.33
N ASN A 44 -5.34 -5.71 -5.45
CA ASN A 44 -6.52 -5.71 -6.31
C ASN A 44 -6.09 -5.40 -7.75
N VAL A 45 -5.97 -6.43 -8.59
CA VAL A 45 -5.48 -6.33 -9.96
C VAL A 45 -6.29 -5.35 -10.81
N PRO A 46 -7.64 -5.39 -10.83
CA PRO A 46 -8.46 -4.39 -11.55
C PRO A 46 -8.20 -2.93 -11.14
N SER A 47 -7.71 -2.67 -9.93
CA SER A 47 -7.47 -1.31 -9.45
C SER A 47 -6.12 -0.73 -9.88
N VAL A 48 -5.22 -1.56 -10.42
CA VAL A 48 -3.86 -1.12 -10.75
C VAL A 48 -3.88 -0.22 -11.98
N ASN A 49 -3.53 1.05 -11.79
CA ASN A 49 -3.42 2.05 -12.83
C ASN A 49 -2.00 2.62 -12.87
N TYR A 50 -1.28 2.41 -13.97
CA TYR A 50 0.12 2.80 -14.11
C TYR A 50 0.31 3.95 -15.10
N ASP A 51 0.98 5.01 -14.66
CA ASP A 51 1.44 6.12 -15.52
C ASP A 51 2.94 5.96 -15.81
N VAL A 52 3.24 5.55 -17.04
CA VAL A 52 4.61 5.41 -17.58
C VAL A 52 5.37 6.75 -17.66
N ASN A 53 4.66 7.88 -17.59
CA ASN A 53 5.28 9.19 -17.70
C ASN A 53 5.87 9.69 -16.37
N THR A 54 5.22 9.39 -15.25
CA THR A 54 5.75 9.62 -13.89
C THR A 54 6.46 8.41 -13.32
N ASP A 55 6.30 7.23 -13.93
CA ASP A 55 6.76 5.97 -13.35
C ASP A 55 6.10 5.70 -11.98
N THR A 56 4.77 5.88 -11.94
CA THR A 56 3.96 5.71 -10.74
C THR A 56 2.76 4.81 -10.99
N ALA A 57 2.33 4.05 -9.98
CA ALA A 57 1.11 3.24 -10.02
C ALA A 57 0.18 3.54 -8.85
N ASP A 58 -1.11 3.75 -9.12
CA ASP A 58 -2.17 3.78 -8.12
C ASP A 58 -2.83 2.39 -8.04
N PHE A 59 -3.11 1.89 -6.84
CA PHE A 59 -3.75 0.59 -6.63
C PHE A 59 -4.34 0.42 -5.23
N GLN A 60 -5.17 -0.60 -5.05
CA GLN A 60 -5.63 -1.07 -3.75
C GLN A 60 -4.86 -2.33 -3.32
N ALA A 61 -4.47 -2.38 -2.05
CA ALA A 61 -3.98 -3.60 -1.42
C ALA A 61 -4.72 -3.90 -0.12
N ALA A 62 -4.80 -5.18 0.22
CA ALA A 62 -5.46 -5.69 1.39
C ALA A 62 -4.45 -6.43 2.28
N ALA A 63 -4.42 -6.12 3.57
CA ALA A 63 -3.73 -6.89 4.59
C ALA A 63 -4.77 -7.66 5.41
N VAL A 64 -4.79 -8.98 5.25
CA VAL A 64 -5.71 -9.87 5.95
C VAL A 64 -5.02 -10.42 7.19
N ASN A 65 -5.53 -10.09 8.38
CA ASN A 65 -5.03 -10.63 9.64
C ASN A 65 -5.95 -11.75 10.15
N PRO A 66 -5.54 -13.03 10.08
CA PRO A 66 -6.36 -14.14 10.54
C PRO A 66 -6.49 -14.19 12.06
N ASN A 67 -5.52 -13.63 12.80
CA ASN A 67 -5.47 -13.65 14.26
C ASN A 67 -6.47 -12.66 14.89
N THR A 68 -6.68 -11.49 14.26
CA THR A 68 -7.64 -10.48 14.71
C THR A 68 -8.98 -10.57 13.98
N GLY A 69 -9.01 -11.25 12.83
CA GLY A 69 -10.19 -11.33 11.98
C GLY A 69 -10.54 -9.98 11.35
N LEU A 70 -9.52 -9.19 11.01
CA LEU A 70 -9.66 -7.89 10.36
C LEU A 70 -8.98 -7.91 8.98
N THR A 71 -9.56 -7.16 8.06
CA THR A 71 -8.96 -6.88 6.74
C THR A 71 -8.83 -5.39 6.56
N ASP A 72 -7.60 -4.93 6.43
CA ASP A 72 -7.29 -3.55 6.10
C ASP A 72 -7.18 -3.43 4.58
N VAL A 73 -8.05 -2.65 3.94
CA VAL A 73 -7.96 -2.31 2.50
C VAL A 73 -7.47 -0.88 2.37
N VAL A 74 -6.34 -0.68 1.70
CA VAL A 74 -5.67 0.62 1.60
C VAL A 74 -5.50 1.01 0.14
N ASN A 75 -5.80 2.27 -0.17
CA ASN A 75 -5.46 2.92 -1.43
C ASN A 75 -4.02 3.41 -1.38
N TYR A 76 -3.19 2.95 -2.31
CA TYR A 76 -1.78 3.30 -2.42
C TYR A 76 -1.47 4.02 -3.72
N LYS A 77 -0.45 4.87 -3.68
CA LYS A 77 0.36 5.27 -4.84
C LYS A 77 1.78 4.78 -4.63
N LEU A 78 2.36 4.16 -5.63
CA LEU A 78 3.75 3.74 -5.66
C LEU A 78 4.51 4.60 -6.66
N ASP A 79 5.62 5.17 -6.21
CA ASP A 79 6.58 5.88 -7.04
C ASP A 79 7.84 5.03 -7.17
N PHE A 80 7.98 4.37 -8.32
CA PHE A 80 9.08 3.45 -8.58
C PHE A 80 10.41 4.19 -8.71
N ALA A 81 10.40 5.41 -9.26
CA ALA A 81 11.61 6.20 -9.45
C ALA A 81 12.21 6.65 -8.12
N ASN A 82 11.35 7.00 -7.16
CA ASN A 82 11.76 7.44 -5.82
C ASN A 82 11.70 6.34 -4.76
N ASN A 83 11.37 5.10 -5.14
CA ASN A 83 11.23 3.95 -4.23
C ASN A 83 10.36 4.27 -2.98
N THR A 84 9.22 4.93 -3.22
CA THR A 84 8.36 5.48 -2.16
C THR A 84 6.94 4.97 -2.32
N LEU A 85 6.39 4.44 -1.22
CA LEU A 85 5.00 4.02 -1.13
C LEU A 85 4.20 5.06 -0.35
N TYR A 86 3.04 5.40 -0.87
CA TYR A 86 2.19 6.47 -0.37
C TYR A 86 0.82 5.91 -0.01
N ALA A 87 0.41 6.01 1.25
CA ALA A 87 -0.88 5.53 1.73
C ALA A 87 -1.91 6.68 1.78
N TYR A 88 -3.14 6.39 1.33
CA TYR A 88 -4.27 7.33 1.39
C TYR A 88 -5.36 6.80 2.33
N GLN A 89 -6.54 6.50 1.80
CA GLN A 89 -7.64 5.96 2.57
C GLN A 89 -7.38 4.49 2.91
N LYS A 90 -7.66 4.15 4.17
CA LYS A 90 -7.71 2.79 4.68
C LYS A 90 -9.10 2.50 5.25
N ASP A 91 -9.74 1.47 4.72
CA ASP A 91 -10.98 0.91 5.24
C ASP A 91 -10.70 -0.42 5.94
N VAL A 92 -11.19 -0.56 7.16
CA VAL A 92 -11.04 -1.77 7.98
C VAL A 92 -12.36 -2.52 7.97
N TYR A 93 -12.30 -3.81 7.63
CA TYR A 93 -13.44 -4.70 7.58
C TYR A 93 -13.31 -5.80 8.63
N PRO A 94 -14.36 -6.08 9.42
CA PRO A 94 -14.46 -7.31 10.18
C PRO A 94 -14.53 -8.53 9.25
N ASN A 95 -14.15 -9.69 9.77
CA ASN A 95 -14.37 -10.98 9.11
C ASN A 95 -15.84 -11.15 8.70
N ASN A 96 -16.05 -11.72 7.51
CA ASN A 96 -17.35 -11.99 6.91
C ASN A 96 -18.24 -10.75 6.71
N SER A 97 -17.66 -9.55 6.70
CA SER A 97 -18.41 -8.31 6.53
C SER A 97 -17.95 -7.55 5.29
N GLU A 98 -18.94 -7.15 4.48
CA GLU A 98 -18.75 -6.15 3.43
C GLU A 98 -18.91 -4.71 3.95
N ASN A 99 -19.34 -4.55 5.21
CA ASN A 99 -19.47 -3.25 5.86
C ASN A 99 -18.14 -2.83 6.49
N VAL A 100 -17.74 -1.60 6.22
CA VAL A 100 -16.58 -0.95 6.82
C VAL A 100 -16.84 -0.73 8.30
N GLN A 101 -15.96 -1.23 9.17
CA GLN A 101 -15.97 -0.94 10.61
C GLN A 101 -15.38 0.44 10.90
N SER A 102 -14.31 0.82 10.20
CA SER A 102 -13.69 2.13 10.36
C SER A 102 -12.95 2.55 9.10
N THR A 103 -12.99 3.84 8.81
CA THR A 103 -12.19 4.48 7.76
C THR A 103 -11.19 5.44 8.40
N SER A 104 -9.96 5.42 7.90
CA SER A 104 -8.93 6.41 8.23
C SER A 104 -8.28 6.90 6.94
N ASN A 105 -7.65 8.08 6.97
CA ASN A 105 -6.95 8.61 5.83
C ASN A 105 -5.57 9.10 6.27
N ALA A 106 -4.53 8.57 5.65
CA ALA A 106 -3.16 9.04 5.85
C ALA A 106 -2.86 10.34 5.08
N ASN A 107 -3.84 10.88 4.35
CA ASN A 107 -3.79 12.09 3.51
C ASN A 107 -2.67 12.08 2.50
N GLY A 108 -2.31 10.87 2.09
CA GLY A 108 -0.99 10.69 1.60
C GLY A 108 0.04 10.88 2.71
N ALA A 109 0.40 9.81 3.41
CA ALA A 109 1.68 9.74 4.10
C ALA A 109 2.59 8.78 3.32
N GLY A 110 3.82 9.22 3.04
CA GLY A 110 4.79 8.48 2.24
C GLY A 110 5.95 7.96 3.06
N HIS A 111 6.45 6.78 2.69
CA HIS A 111 7.67 6.24 3.27
C HIS A 111 8.51 5.52 2.22
N ALA A 112 9.82 5.52 2.42
CA ALA A 112 10.76 4.81 1.57
C ALA A 112 10.62 3.30 1.78
N ILE A 113 10.50 2.56 0.68
CA ILE A 113 10.37 1.11 0.71
C ILE A 113 11.69 0.49 1.17
N GLN A 114 11.61 -0.33 2.21
CA GLN A 114 12.78 -1.02 2.77
C GLN A 114 12.92 -2.42 2.16
N PRO A 115 14.14 -2.91 1.90
CA PRO A 115 14.35 -4.25 1.38
C PRO A 115 13.82 -5.32 2.33
N ASN A 116 13.40 -6.47 1.79
CA ASN A 116 12.88 -7.62 2.54
C ASN A 116 11.63 -7.31 3.39
N THR A 117 10.79 -6.38 2.94
CA THR A 117 9.51 -6.04 3.57
C THR A 117 8.32 -6.41 2.69
N ALA A 118 7.12 -6.38 3.28
CA ALA A 118 5.85 -6.46 2.56
C ALA A 118 5.78 -5.44 1.41
N ASP A 119 6.27 -4.21 1.63
CA ASP A 119 6.24 -3.14 0.65
C ASP A 119 7.17 -3.41 -0.53
N ALA A 120 8.33 -4.02 -0.29
CA ALA A 120 9.23 -4.43 -1.37
C ALA A 120 8.63 -5.58 -2.21
N ALA A 121 7.93 -6.52 -1.57
CA ALA A 121 7.18 -7.55 -2.29
C ALA A 121 6.04 -6.93 -3.11
N LEU A 122 5.35 -5.95 -2.55
CA LEU A 122 4.27 -5.21 -3.21
C LEU A 122 4.79 -4.44 -4.43
N GLU A 123 5.90 -3.71 -4.30
CA GLU A 123 6.57 -3.03 -5.41
C GLU A 123 6.89 -4.00 -6.55
N THR A 124 7.51 -5.13 -6.23
CA THR A 124 7.88 -6.16 -7.21
C THR A 124 6.66 -6.71 -7.93
N VAL A 125 5.59 -7.05 -7.19
CA VAL A 125 4.36 -7.59 -7.78
C VAL A 125 3.66 -6.55 -8.67
N VAL A 126 3.54 -5.31 -8.20
CA VAL A 126 2.88 -4.24 -8.98
C VAL A 126 3.67 -3.94 -10.26
N ALA A 127 5.01 -3.86 -10.19
CA ALA A 127 5.85 -3.68 -11.37
C ALA A 127 5.63 -4.77 -12.43
N ASN A 128 5.51 -6.02 -11.98
CA ASN A 128 5.24 -7.16 -12.86
C ASN A 128 3.82 -7.14 -13.45
N LEU A 129 2.80 -6.83 -12.65
CA LEU A 129 1.40 -6.74 -13.09
C LEU A 129 1.21 -5.73 -14.22
N VAL A 130 1.94 -4.61 -14.16
CA VAL A 130 1.84 -3.53 -15.17
C VAL A 130 2.84 -3.69 -16.31
N ASN A 131 3.66 -4.74 -16.27
CA ASN A 131 4.76 -4.98 -17.21
C ASN A 131 5.65 -3.73 -17.37
N ARG A 132 6.07 -3.17 -16.23
CA ARG A 132 6.72 -1.85 -16.12
C ARG A 132 7.89 -1.69 -17.08
N ASP A 133 8.79 -2.68 -17.13
CA ASP A 133 10.00 -2.62 -17.96
C ASP A 133 9.65 -2.55 -19.46
N TYR A 134 8.63 -3.28 -19.90
CA TYR A 134 8.14 -3.20 -21.28
C TYR A 134 7.55 -1.82 -21.57
N GLN A 135 6.72 -1.30 -20.66
CA GLN A 135 6.09 0.02 -20.83
C GLN A 135 7.14 1.13 -20.90
N LEU A 136 8.16 1.11 -20.02
CA LEU A 136 9.25 2.09 -20.03
C LEU A 136 10.09 1.99 -21.30
N LYS A 137 10.42 0.77 -21.74
CA LYS A 137 11.20 0.54 -22.96
C LYS A 137 10.48 0.98 -24.23
N ASN A 138 9.17 0.81 -24.29
CA ASN A 138 8.35 1.13 -25.46
C ASN A 138 7.58 2.43 -25.30
N LYS A 139 7.89 3.23 -24.27
CA LYS A 139 7.30 4.54 -24.07
C LYS A 139 7.57 5.36 -25.34
N PRO A 140 6.53 5.77 -26.09
CA PRO A 140 6.75 6.65 -27.22
C PRO A 140 7.44 7.92 -26.70
N ASP A 141 8.42 8.43 -27.44
CA ASP A 141 8.92 9.79 -27.26
C ASP A 141 7.77 10.76 -27.60
N ILE A 142 6.84 10.90 -26.67
CA ILE A 142 5.86 11.96 -26.70
C ILE A 142 6.66 13.18 -26.27
N ALA A 143 6.95 14.06 -27.23
CA ALA A 143 7.36 15.42 -26.90
C ALA A 143 6.22 16.04 -26.09
N ILE A 144 6.31 15.92 -24.77
CA ILE A 144 5.38 16.56 -23.84
C ILE A 144 5.48 18.04 -24.15
N THR A 145 4.38 18.68 -24.51
CA THR A 145 4.47 20.12 -24.75
C THR A 145 4.95 20.79 -23.47
N PRO A 146 5.74 21.88 -23.55
CA PRO A 146 6.21 22.58 -22.35
C PRO A 146 5.06 22.94 -21.38
N ALA A 147 3.84 23.13 -21.88
CA ALA A 147 2.64 23.39 -21.10
C ALA A 147 2.17 22.18 -20.26
N GLU A 148 2.14 20.98 -20.84
CA GLU A 148 1.77 19.74 -20.15
C GLU A 148 2.84 19.32 -19.14
N ALA A 149 4.12 19.48 -19.48
CA ALA A 149 5.23 19.26 -18.54
C ALA A 149 5.17 20.25 -17.36
N GLN A 150 4.76 21.49 -17.60
CA GLN A 150 4.59 22.49 -16.56
C GLN A 150 3.37 22.20 -15.68
N GLN A 151 2.24 21.79 -16.26
CA GLN A 151 1.06 21.37 -15.50
C GLN A 151 1.38 20.15 -14.62
N LYS A 152 2.10 19.16 -15.16
CA LYS A 152 2.51 17.98 -14.41
C LYS A 152 3.44 18.34 -13.25
N LYS A 153 4.43 19.21 -13.47
CA LYS A 153 5.28 19.75 -12.39
C LYS A 153 4.49 20.48 -11.32
N VAL A 154 3.46 21.25 -11.70
CA VAL A 154 2.61 21.98 -10.76
C VAL A 154 1.76 21.00 -9.94
N GLU A 155 1.23 19.95 -10.57
CA GLU A 155 0.47 18.91 -9.88
C GLU A 155 1.34 18.08 -8.94
N ASP A 156 2.51 17.63 -9.40
CA ASP A 156 3.50 16.92 -8.58
C ASP A 156 3.99 17.80 -7.42
N ALA A 157 4.20 19.10 -7.64
CA ALA A 157 4.56 20.04 -6.57
C ALA A 157 3.41 20.27 -5.57
N LYS A 158 2.16 20.26 -6.03
CA LYS A 158 0.97 20.38 -5.17
C LYS A 158 0.77 19.12 -4.33
N ILE A 159 1.00 17.97 -4.94
CA ILE A 159 1.06 16.67 -4.27
C ILE A 159 2.18 16.75 -3.22
N ALA A 160 3.43 17.06 -3.58
CA ALA A 160 4.59 17.26 -2.69
C ALA A 160 4.29 18.18 -1.48
N ALA A 161 3.69 19.34 -1.73
CA ALA A 161 3.33 20.30 -0.70
C ALA A 161 2.23 19.77 0.24
N THR A 162 1.30 18.97 -0.28
CA THR A 162 0.28 18.30 0.54
C THR A 162 0.93 17.29 1.49
N TRP A 163 1.94 16.53 1.04
CA TRP A 163 2.70 15.61 1.91
C TRP A 163 3.49 16.32 2.99
N GLN A 164 4.17 17.42 2.67
CA GLN A 164 4.92 18.20 3.67
C GLN A 164 3.98 18.74 4.75
N ASN A 165 2.79 19.20 4.37
CA ASN A 165 1.80 19.68 5.32
C ASN A 165 1.22 18.54 6.18
N ALA A 166 0.94 17.38 5.59
CA ALA A 166 0.48 16.21 6.33
C ALA A 166 1.54 15.69 7.33
N GLN A 167 2.80 15.66 6.92
CA GLN A 167 3.92 15.29 7.78
C GLN A 167 4.12 16.29 8.93
N ALA A 168 4.02 17.59 8.65
CA ALA A 168 4.10 18.62 9.68
C ALA A 168 2.94 18.52 10.69
N GLN A 169 1.72 18.24 10.23
CA GLN A 169 0.57 18.03 11.12
C GLN A 169 0.72 16.77 11.97
N SER A 170 1.14 15.66 11.39
CA SER A 170 1.41 14.42 12.12
C SER A 170 2.47 14.62 13.21
N ASN A 171 3.55 15.32 12.90
CA ASN A 171 4.59 15.66 13.89
C ASN A 171 4.07 16.58 15.00
N LEU A 172 3.16 17.51 14.68
CA LEU A 172 2.57 18.41 15.66
C LEU A 172 1.65 17.65 16.63
N GLU A 173 0.87 16.70 16.12
CA GLU A 173 0.01 15.85 16.93
C GLU A 173 0.85 14.90 17.81
N ALA A 174 1.92 14.30 17.27
CA ALA A 174 2.85 13.49 18.05
C ALA A 174 3.45 14.28 19.24
N GLN A 175 3.90 15.52 19.01
CA GLN A 175 4.42 16.38 20.08
C GLN A 175 3.36 16.75 21.13
N LYS A 176 2.08 16.91 20.74
CA LYS A 176 1.01 17.14 21.72
C LYS A 176 0.79 15.91 22.60
N THR A 177 0.86 14.70 22.03
CA THR A 177 0.77 13.46 22.82
C THR A 177 1.93 13.34 23.80
N ASP A 178 3.15 13.64 23.39
CA ASP A 178 4.34 13.60 24.27
C ASP A 178 4.22 14.60 25.43
N ILE A 179 3.74 15.83 25.18
CA ILE A 179 3.50 16.83 26.22
C ILE A 179 2.40 16.39 27.21
N ILE A 180 1.40 15.63 26.76
CA ILE A 180 0.34 15.10 27.63
C ILE A 180 0.91 13.98 28.52
N ILE A 181 1.75 13.10 27.97
CA ILE A 181 2.38 12.00 28.74
C ILE A 181 3.29 12.58 29.83
N ASP A 182 4.16 13.55 29.51
CA ASP A 182 5.04 14.21 30.49
C ASP A 182 4.28 14.90 31.63
N LYS A 183 3.15 15.55 31.32
CA LYS A 183 2.29 16.17 32.35
C LYS A 183 1.61 15.14 33.24
N THR A 184 1.19 14.02 32.68
CA THR A 184 0.52 12.95 33.44
C THR A 184 1.49 12.26 34.41
N ASP A 185 2.73 12.05 33.99
CA ASP A 185 3.80 11.50 34.86
C ASP A 185 4.24 12.49 35.95
N THR A 186 4.22 13.79 35.66
CA THR A 186 4.55 14.84 36.64
C THR A 186 3.45 14.99 37.71
N GLU A 187 2.18 14.79 37.36
CA GLU A 187 1.06 14.83 38.31
C GLU A 187 0.96 13.56 39.18
N ALA A 188 1.34 12.39 38.64
CA ALA A 188 1.40 11.14 39.40
C ALA A 188 2.54 11.11 40.45
N GLN A 189 3.55 11.98 40.36
CA GLN A 189 4.66 12.07 41.31
C GLN A 189 4.46 13.07 42.46
N LYS A 190 3.33 13.79 42.52
CA LYS A 190 3.04 14.63 43.70
C LYS A 190 2.52 13.76 44.85
N PRO A 191 3.20 13.72 46.01
CA PRO A 191 2.72 12.96 47.15
C PRO A 191 1.42 13.59 47.67
N ALA A 192 0.39 12.76 47.84
CA ALA A 192 -0.86 13.15 48.47
C ALA A 192 -0.57 13.72 49.87
N LYS A 193 -1.04 14.95 50.12
CA LYS A 193 -1.00 15.58 51.45
C LYS A 193 -2.11 15.05 52.34
#